data_AF-A0A949QCZ7-F1
#
_entry.id   AF-A0A949QCZ7-F1
#
_cell.length_a   1.000
_cell.length_b   1.000
_cell.length_c   1.000
_cell.angle_alpha   90.00
_cell.angle_beta   90.00
_cell.angle_gamma   90.00
#
_symmetry.space_group_name_H-M   'P 1'
#
loop_
_entity.id
_entity.type
_entity.pdbx_description
1 polymer ?
#
loop_
_entity_poly.entity_id
_entity_poly.type
_entity_poly.pdbx_seq_one_letter_code
_entity_poly.pdbx_strand_id
1 'polypeptide(L)'
;MKKRFPDFKTDDEAEAFVETADLSEYDFSGMVPVRFELKRKDTSISLRLPEELLDAVRINAKRVGIPYQRFMRLAIERAVTPGKSPQHTDGSTTRDQQL
;
A
#
# COMPACT_ATOMS: atom_id res chain seq x y z
N MET A 1 -1.16 -9.78 25.19
CA MET A 1 -2.03 -8.83 24.43
C MET A 1 -1.12 -7.80 23.80
N LYS A 2 -1.32 -7.46 22.52
CA LYS A 2 -0.56 -6.39 21.86
C LYS A 2 -1.03 -5.02 22.35
N LYS A 3 -0.11 -4.06 22.46
CA LYS A 3 -0.38 -2.68 22.87
C LYS A 3 -1.09 -1.93 21.74
N ARG A 4 -1.97 -1.00 22.07
CA ARG A 4 -2.59 -0.14 21.06
C ARG A 4 -1.55 0.82 20.48
N PHE A 5 -1.54 1.00 19.16
CA PHE A 5 -0.66 1.98 18.52
C PHE A 5 -1.05 3.41 18.98
N PRO A 6 -0.09 4.24 19.43
CA PRO A 6 -0.36 5.59 19.92
C PRO A 6 -0.76 6.56 18.79
N ASP A 7 -1.47 7.62 19.16
CA ASP A 7 -1.81 8.73 18.25
C ASP A 7 -0.75 9.84 18.38
N PHE A 8 -0.22 10.32 17.24
CA PHE A 8 0.76 11.41 17.17
C PHE A 8 0.14 12.67 16.58
N LYS A 9 0.57 13.85 17.06
CA LYS A 9 0.09 15.13 16.54
C LYS A 9 1.00 15.70 15.46
N THR A 10 2.27 15.31 15.46
CA THR A 10 3.28 15.75 14.51
C THR A 10 4.08 14.58 13.96
N ASP A 11 4.71 14.78 12.81
CA ASP A 11 5.59 13.78 12.21
C ASP A 11 6.84 13.56 13.07
N ASP A 12 7.42 14.62 13.66
CA ASP A 12 8.59 14.52 14.56
C ASP A 12 8.31 13.62 15.78
N GLU A 13 7.10 13.70 16.37
CA GLU A 13 6.69 12.83 17.48
C GLU A 13 6.61 11.36 17.05
N ALA A 14 6.05 11.12 15.85
CA ALA A 14 5.94 9.78 15.31
C ALA A 14 7.33 9.19 14.98
N GLU A 15 8.23 9.99 14.43
CA GLU A 15 9.60 9.59 14.09
C GLU A 15 10.39 9.19 15.35
N ALA A 16 10.39 10.04 16.39
CA ALA A 16 11.07 9.75 17.66
C ALA A 16 10.54 8.48 18.35
N PHE A 17 9.23 8.22 18.24
CA PHE A 17 8.65 6.98 18.75
C PHE A 17 9.15 5.76 17.97
N VAL A 18 9.10 5.80 16.64
CA VAL A 18 9.50 4.67 15.78
C VAL A 18 10.99 4.34 15.95
N GLU A 19 11.83 5.35 16.19
CA GLU A 19 13.27 5.16 16.42
C GLU A 19 13.57 4.35 17.69
N THR A 20 12.72 4.45 18.71
CA THR A 20 12.99 3.91 20.04
C THR A 20 12.10 2.74 20.45
N ALA A 21 10.92 2.59 19.84
CA ALA A 21 9.94 1.58 20.22
C ALA A 21 10.16 0.23 19.51
N ASP A 22 9.95 -0.87 20.24
CA ASP A 22 9.79 -2.19 19.63
C ASP A 22 8.39 -2.31 19.00
N LEU A 23 8.31 -2.16 17.68
CA LEU A 23 7.05 -2.19 16.94
C LEU A 23 6.36 -3.56 16.96
N SER A 24 7.05 -4.66 17.28
CA SER A 24 6.44 -5.99 17.33
C SER A 24 5.39 -6.14 18.43
N GLU A 25 5.48 -5.29 19.46
CA GLU A 25 4.57 -5.27 20.61
C GLU A 25 3.22 -4.61 20.32
N TYR A 26 3.07 -3.91 19.19
CA TYR A 26 1.90 -3.09 18.89
C TYR A 26 0.91 -3.77 17.93
N ASP A 27 -0.37 -3.43 18.12
CA ASP A 27 -1.47 -3.88 17.27
C ASP A 27 -1.67 -2.95 16.08
N PHE A 28 -1.57 -3.51 14.88
CA PHE A 28 -1.75 -2.84 13.60
C PHE A 28 -3.04 -3.25 12.88
N SER A 29 -3.90 -4.06 13.49
CA SER A 29 -5.12 -4.59 12.87
C SER A 29 -6.10 -3.51 12.37
N GLY A 30 -6.07 -2.31 12.98
CA GLY A 30 -6.87 -1.16 12.57
C GLY A 30 -6.24 -0.28 11.48
N MET A 31 -5.00 -0.56 11.05
CA MET A 31 -4.34 0.23 10.01
C MET A 31 -4.83 -0.16 8.61
N VAL A 32 -5.00 0.85 7.75
CA VAL A 32 -5.37 0.64 6.35
C VAL A 32 -4.12 0.79 5.49
N PRO A 33 -3.81 -0.16 4.59
CA PRO A 33 -2.68 -0.04 3.68
C PRO A 33 -2.83 1.21 2.80
N VAL A 34 -1.85 2.10 2.87
CA VAL A 34 -1.75 3.27 1.98
C VAL A 34 -0.62 3.04 0.98
N ARG A 35 -0.90 3.23 -0.32
CA ARG A 35 0.11 3.14 -1.37
C ARG A 35 0.61 4.55 -1.73
N PHE A 36 1.86 4.84 -1.38
CA PHE A 36 2.54 6.06 -1.79
C PHE A 36 3.10 5.94 -3.21
N GLU A 37 2.96 6.99 -4.02
CA GLU A 37 3.63 7.08 -5.34
C GLU A 37 5.04 7.64 -5.16
N LEU A 38 5.98 6.79 -4.74
CA LEU A 38 7.37 7.20 -4.48
C LEU A 38 8.24 7.27 -5.74
N LYS A 39 7.82 6.63 -6.84
CA LYS A 39 8.57 6.63 -8.11
C LYS A 39 8.33 7.91 -8.92
N ARG A 40 9.43 8.50 -9.41
CA ARG A 40 9.40 9.64 -10.34
C ARG A 40 8.66 9.27 -11.62
N LYS A 41 7.94 10.23 -12.21
CA LYS A 41 7.33 10.11 -13.54
C LYS A 41 8.45 10.31 -14.58
N ASP A 42 9.04 9.22 -15.05
CA ASP A 42 10.26 9.20 -15.87
C ASP A 42 10.00 9.09 -17.38
N THR A 43 8.85 8.56 -17.79
CA THR A 43 8.49 8.42 -19.22
C THR A 43 7.02 8.77 -19.49
N SER A 44 6.78 9.46 -20.61
CA SER A 44 5.44 9.80 -21.11
C SER A 44 5.04 8.86 -22.25
N ILE A 45 3.77 8.45 -22.28
CA ILE A 45 3.16 7.70 -23.38
C ILE A 45 2.08 8.55 -24.06
N SER A 46 1.89 8.36 -25.35
CA SER A 46 0.73 8.88 -26.09
C SER A 46 -0.14 7.70 -26.52
N LEU A 47 -1.42 7.73 -26.18
CA LEU A 47 -2.37 6.64 -26.41
C LEU A 47 -3.67 7.18 -26.98
N ARG A 48 -4.24 6.51 -27.99
CA ARG A 48 -5.59 6.78 -28.49
C ARG A 48 -6.60 5.96 -27.70
N LEU A 49 -7.66 6.61 -27.23
CA LEU A 49 -8.75 5.99 -26.47
C LEU A 49 -10.09 6.50 -27.01
N PRO A 50 -11.15 5.67 -27.01
CA PRO A 50 -12.51 6.15 -27.16
C PRO A 50 -12.84 7.17 -26.06
N GLU A 51 -13.62 8.20 -26.38
CA GLU A 51 -14.01 9.25 -25.44
C GLU A 51 -14.78 8.69 -24.24
N GLU A 52 -15.73 7.79 -24.50
CA GLU A 52 -16.52 7.10 -23.47
C GLU A 52 -15.66 6.37 -22.44
N LEU A 53 -14.54 5.77 -22.88
CA LEU A 53 -13.61 5.08 -21.99
C LEU A 53 -12.84 6.08 -21.12
N LEU A 54 -12.41 7.22 -21.69
CA LEU A 54 -11.74 8.26 -20.92
C LEU A 54 -12.66 8.84 -19.83
N ASP A 55 -13.95 9.00 -20.14
CA ASP A 55 -14.95 9.46 -19.16
C ASP A 55 -15.21 8.43 -18.07
N ALA A 56 -15.32 7.15 -18.42
CA ALA A 56 -15.42 6.07 -17.44
C ALA A 56 -14.20 6.06 -16.49
N VAL A 57 -12.99 6.31 -17.00
CA VAL A 57 -11.77 6.44 -16.19
C VAL A 57 -11.87 7.62 -15.23
N ARG A 58 -12.31 8.79 -15.69
CA ARG A 58 -12.47 10.00 -14.85
C ARG A 58 -13.49 9.78 -13.73
N ILE A 59 -14.63 9.18 -14.05
CA ILE A 59 -15.70 8.85 -13.07
C ILE A 59 -15.15 7.91 -12.00
N ASN A 60 -14.47 6.83 -12.39
CA ASN A 60 -13.93 5.87 -11.44
C ASN A 60 -12.80 6.44 -10.58
N ALA A 61 -11.94 7.28 -11.16
CA ALA A 61 -10.90 7.98 -10.42
C ALA A 61 -11.48 8.90 -9.34
N LYS A 62 -12.53 9.66 -9.68
CA LYS A 62 -13.27 10.50 -8.72
C LYS A 62 -13.90 9.67 -7.60
N ARG A 63 -14.51 8.53 -7.93
CA ARG A 63 -15.11 7.61 -6.95
C ARG A 63 -14.10 7.07 -5.93
N VAL A 64 -12.85 6.84 -6.35
CA VAL A 64 -11.76 6.34 -5.50
C VAL A 64 -10.94 7.49 -4.88
N GLY A 65 -11.27 8.75 -5.18
CA GLY A 65 -10.60 9.92 -4.60
C GLY A 65 -9.16 10.14 -5.08
N ILE A 66 -8.81 9.69 -6.29
CA ILE A 66 -7.46 9.84 -6.85
C ILE A 66 -7.47 10.54 -8.21
N PRO A 67 -6.38 11.23 -8.61
CA PRO A 67 -6.28 11.80 -9.96
C PRO A 67 -6.41 10.73 -11.05
N TYR A 68 -7.08 11.05 -12.17
CA TYR A 68 -7.35 10.07 -13.23
C TYR A 68 -6.08 9.45 -13.85
N GLN A 69 -4.99 10.22 -13.97
CA GLN A 69 -3.71 9.69 -14.45
C GLN A 69 -3.11 8.65 -13.50
N ARG A 70 -3.27 8.85 -12.18
CA ARG A 70 -2.87 7.88 -11.15
C ARG A 70 -3.75 6.63 -11.23
N PHE A 71 -5.05 6.81 -11.43
CA PHE A 71 -5.97 5.70 -11.65
C PHE A 71 -5.55 4.84 -12.85
N MET A 72 -5.25 5.47 -13.99
CA MET A 72 -4.75 4.78 -15.19
C MET A 72 -3.46 4.01 -14.92
N ARG A 73 -2.49 4.62 -14.23
CA ARG A 73 -1.24 3.96 -13.87
C ARG A 73 -1.46 2.71 -13.04
N LEU A 74 -2.31 2.80 -12.01
CA LEU A 74 -2.64 1.66 -11.15
C LEU A 74 -3.31 0.53 -11.93
N ALA A 75 -4.16 0.87 -12.91
CA ALA A 75 -4.77 -0.12 -13.78
C ALA A 75 -3.72 -0.84 -14.64
N ILE A 76 -2.78 -0.10 -15.25
CA ILE A 76 -1.67 -0.67 -16.04
C ILE A 76 -0.77 -1.54 -15.15
N GLU A 77 -0.38 -1.05 -13.97
CA GLU A 77 0.48 -1.78 -13.03
C GLU A 77 -0.16 -3.11 -12.60
N ARG A 78 -1.46 -3.11 -12.29
CA ARG A 78 -2.22 -4.33 -11.98
C ARG A 78 -2.28 -5.30 -13.14
N ALA A 79 -2.41 -4.81 -14.37
CA ALA A 79 -2.49 -5.65 -15.56
C ALA A 79 -1.16 -6.35 -15.88
N VAL A 80 -0.02 -5.73 -15.54
CA VAL A 80 1.32 -6.27 -15.85
C VAL A 80 1.99 -6.99 -14.69
N THR A 81 1.53 -6.77 -13.45
CA THR A 81 2.09 -7.44 -12.27
C THR A 81 1.31 -8.74 -12.04
N PRO A 82 1.93 -9.93 -12.17
CA PRO A 82 1.28 -11.17 -11.80
C PRO A 82 0.88 -11.10 -10.32
N GLY A 83 -0.36 -11.50 -10.01
CA GLY A 83 -0.91 -11.41 -8.66
C GLY A 83 0.05 -12.03 -7.65
N LYS A 84 0.65 -11.19 -6.80
CA LYS A 84 1.48 -11.66 -5.68
C LYS A 84 0.52 -12.37 -4.73
N SER A 85 0.50 -13.71 -4.78
CA SER A 85 -0.07 -14.50 -3.69
C SER A 85 0.57 -14.01 -2.39
N PRO A 86 -0.20 -13.70 -1.34
CA PRO A 86 0.38 -13.36 -0.05
C PRO A 86 1.10 -14.59 0.48
N GLN A 87 2.40 -14.70 0.22
CA GLN A 87 3.28 -15.60 0.94
C GLN A 87 3.50 -14.99 2.32
N HIS A 88 2.54 -15.19 3.23
CA HIS A 88 2.85 -15.28 4.63
C HIS A 88 3.62 -16.60 4.83
N THR A 89 4.93 -16.57 4.62
CA THR A 89 5.81 -17.54 5.28
C THR A 89 5.89 -17.12 6.73
N ASP A 90 4.91 -17.54 7.52
CA ASP A 90 5.07 -17.49 8.97
C ASP A 90 6.21 -18.45 9.31
N GLY A 91 7.31 -17.87 9.79
CA GLY A 91 8.46 -18.60 10.28
C GLY A 91 8.06 -19.41 11.50
N SER A 92 7.56 -20.62 11.28
CA SER A 92 7.46 -21.64 12.32
C SER A 92 8.84 -22.27 12.49
N THR A 93 9.70 -21.56 13.22
CA THR A 93 10.67 -22.24 14.09
C THR A 93 9.84 -22.93 15.17
N THR A 94 9.59 -24.22 15.00
CA THR A 94 9.30 -25.11 16.11
C THR A 94 10.32 -26.23 16.05
N ARG A 95 11.36 -26.05 16.88
CA ARG A 95 12.02 -27.18 17.52
C ARG A 95 10.94 -27.92 18.33
N ASP A 96 10.74 -29.19 18.02
CA ASP A 96 10.43 -30.27 18.96
C ASP A 96 10.86 -31.57 18.23
N GLN A 97 11.97 -32.17 18.63
CA GLN A 97 12.08 -33.24 19.62
C GLN A 97 11.70 -34.62 19.07
N GLN A 98 12.72 -35.50 19.11
CA GLN A 98 12.63 -36.94 19.35
C GLN A 98 12.12 -37.87 18.24
N LEU A 99 13.07 -38.56 17.60
CA LEU A 99 13.30 -40.02 17.74
C LEU A 99 14.71 -40.37 17.27
#